data_AF-A0A316E1N6-F1
#
_entry.id   AF-A0A316E1N6-F1
#
_cell.length_a   1.000
_cell.length_b   1.000
_cell.length_c   1.000
_cell.angle_alpha   90.00
_cell.angle_beta   90.00
_cell.angle_gamma   90.00
#
_symmetry.space_group_name_H-M   'P 1'
#
loop_
_entity.id
_entity.type
_entity.pdbx_description
1 polymer ?
#
loop_
_entity_poly.entity_id
_entity_poly.type
_entity_poly.pdbx_seq_one_letter_code
_entity_poly.pdbx_strand_id
1 'polypeptide(L)'
;MLFETLKIKDVKTNTGELVKVMRKQQNLSQDQLAELLGLSRLTIQNLESGKNITIDTLLKVFQYFDCLEKFDQFIKQEIENNNYKSLY
;
A
#
# COMPACT_ATOMS: atom_id res chain seq x y z
N MET A 1 -18.32 -21.76 12.64
CA MET A 1 -17.12 -21.04 12.23
C MET A 1 -17.54 -19.62 11.90
N LEU A 2 -17.06 -18.62 12.64
CA LEU A 2 -17.22 -17.23 12.22
C LEU A 2 -16.43 -17.07 10.92
N PHE A 3 -17.09 -16.74 9.81
CA PHE A 3 -16.39 -16.17 8.67
C PHE A 3 -15.84 -14.82 9.15
N GLU A 4 -14.54 -14.73 9.42
CA GLU A 4 -13.91 -13.44 9.62
C GLU A 4 -14.03 -12.68 8.30
N THR A 5 -14.97 -11.74 8.25
CA THR A 5 -15.13 -10.87 7.10
C THR A 5 -13.94 -9.93 7.04
N LEU A 6 -13.27 -9.90 5.89
CA LEU A 6 -12.16 -8.98 5.63
C LEU A 6 -12.65 -7.53 5.84
N LYS A 7 -12.03 -6.81 6.78
CA LYS A 7 -12.37 -5.40 7.04
C LYS A 7 -11.43 -4.48 6.29
N ILE A 8 -11.90 -3.28 5.99
CA ILE A 8 -11.09 -2.19 5.41
C ILE A 8 -9.82 -1.95 6.24
N LYS A 9 -9.93 -2.02 7.57
CA LYS A 9 -8.79 -1.87 8.48
C LYS A 9 -7.72 -2.94 8.26
N ASP A 10 -8.12 -4.17 7.96
CA ASP A 10 -7.19 -5.29 7.76
C ASP A 10 -6.41 -5.08 6.47
N VAL A 11 -7.08 -4.67 5.38
CA VAL A 11 -6.44 -4.31 4.11
C VAL A 11 -5.46 -3.16 4.30
N LYS A 12 -5.87 -2.08 5.00
CA LYS A 12 -4.97 -0.95 5.32
C LYS A 12 -3.72 -1.38 6.08
N THR A 13 -3.88 -2.26 7.06
CA THR A 13 -2.78 -2.76 7.89
C THR A 13 -1.82 -3.60 7.05
N ASN A 14 -2.35 -4.48 6.20
CA ASN A 14 -1.56 -5.32 5.31
C ASN A 14 -0.80 -4.49 4.28
N THR A 15 -1.42 -3.45 3.70
CA THR A 15 -0.74 -2.52 2.79
C THR A 15 0.41 -1.77 3.49
N GLY A 16 0.19 -1.30 4.72
CA GLY A 16 1.24 -0.63 5.51
C GLY A 16 2.43 -1.55 5.83
N GLU A 17 2.15 -2.80 6.20
CA GLU A 17 3.22 -3.79 6.48
C GLU A 17 3.98 -4.16 5.20
N LEU A 18 3.32 -4.26 4.05
CA LEU A 18 3.99 -4.48 2.76
C LEU A 18 5.04 -3.39 2.47
N VAL A 19 4.66 -2.12 2.64
CA VAL A 19 5.57 -0.97 2.46
C VAL A 19 6.76 -1.07 3.41
N LYS A 20 6.51 -1.39 4.67
CA LYS A 20 7.56 -1.53 5.69
C LYS A 20 8.53 -2.67 5.36
N VAL A 21 8.04 -3.79 4.84
CA VAL A 21 8.86 -4.91 4.39
C VAL A 21 9.77 -4.46 3.24
N MET A 22 9.22 -3.82 2.20
CA MET A 22 10.00 -3.31 1.06
C MET A 22 11.08 -2.32 1.51
N ARG A 23 10.74 -1.38 2.39
CA ARG A 23 11.69 -0.41 2.95
C ARG A 23 12.84 -1.09 3.69
N LYS A 24 12.51 -2.06 4.56
CA LYS A 24 13.52 -2.79 5.34
C LYS A 24 14.40 -3.67 4.46
N GLN A 25 13.88 -4.25 3.38
CA GLN A 25 14.68 -5.01 2.41
C GLN A 25 15.77 -4.17 1.75
N GLN A 26 15.54 -2.86 1.58
CA GLN A 26 16.56 -1.92 1.11
C GLN A 26 17.38 -1.26 2.23
N ASN A 27 17.23 -1.71 3.49
CA ASN A 27 17.92 -1.15 4.67
C ASN A 27 17.69 0.35 4.92
N LEU A 28 16.52 0.87 4.52
CA LEU A 28 16.18 2.28 4.70
C LEU A 28 15.45 2.54 6.03
N SER A 29 15.74 3.66 6.67
CA SER A 29 14.92 4.22 7.75
C SER A 29 13.66 4.90 7.17
N GLN A 30 12.66 5.18 8.02
CA GLN A 30 11.47 5.93 7.59
C GLN A 30 11.83 7.34 7.09
N ASP A 31 12.83 7.97 7.72
CA ASP A 31 13.35 9.28 7.33
C ASP A 31 14.03 9.23 5.95
N GLN A 32 14.87 8.21 5.70
CA GLN A 32 15.56 8.05 4.42
C GLN A 32 14.57 7.80 3.28
N LEU A 33 13.56 6.93 3.48
CA LEU A 33 12.53 6.72 2.48
C LEU A 33 11.72 7.99 2.23
N ALA A 34 11.42 8.76 3.29
CA ALA A 34 10.70 10.01 3.16
C ALA A 34 11.48 11.02 2.31
N GLU A 35 12.79 11.16 2.56
CA GLU A 35 13.68 12.04 1.80
C GLU A 35 13.75 11.64 0.31
N LEU A 36 13.93 10.35 0.03
CA LEU A 36 13.96 9.82 -1.34
C LEU A 36 12.67 10.08 -2.13
N LEU A 37 11.54 10.15 -1.43
CA LEU A 37 10.22 10.37 -2.03
C LEU A 37 9.75 11.83 -1.98
N GLY A 38 10.53 12.75 -1.39
CA GLY A 38 10.10 14.14 -1.17
C GLY A 38 8.88 14.24 -0.24
N LEU A 39 8.80 13.37 0.76
CA LEU A 39 7.71 13.27 1.73
C LEU A 39 8.19 13.59 3.15
N SER A 40 7.25 13.77 4.08
CA SER A 40 7.58 13.83 5.50
C SER A 40 7.75 12.43 6.09
N ARG A 41 8.65 12.27 7.06
CA ARG A 41 8.77 11.04 7.87
C ARG A 41 7.42 10.60 8.45
N LEU A 42 6.61 11.56 8.92
CA LEU A 42 5.28 11.30 9.47
C LEU A 42 4.35 10.67 8.42
N THR A 43 4.47 11.05 7.16
CA THR A 43 3.72 10.45 6.05
C THR A 43 4.08 8.97 5.89
N ILE A 44 5.37 8.63 5.89
CA ILE A 44 5.83 7.23 5.84
C ILE A 44 5.38 6.44 7.07
N GLN A 45 5.50 7.03 8.26
CA GLN A 45 5.03 6.41 9.50
C GLN A 45 3.52 6.11 9.46
N ASN A 46 2.71 7.08 9.00
CA ASN A 46 1.26 6.93 8.90
C ASN A 46 0.88 5.86 7.87
N LEU A 47 1.56 5.82 6.72
CA LEU A 47 1.40 4.79 5.69
C LEU A 47 1.68 3.39 6.27
N GLU A 48 2.84 3.20 6.91
CA GLU A 48 3.21 1.91 7.49
C GLU A 48 2.31 1.48 8.66
N SER A 49 1.62 2.43 9.29
CA SER A 49 0.66 2.16 10.38
C SER A 49 -0.78 1.96 9.90
N GLY A 50 -1.02 1.94 8.57
CA GLY A 50 -2.36 1.79 8.00
C GLY A 50 -3.31 2.97 8.29
N LYS A 51 -2.76 4.15 8.60
CA LYS A 51 -3.56 5.38 8.75
C LYS A 51 -3.99 5.92 7.39
N ASN A 52 -4.86 6.93 7.39
CA ASN A 52 -5.29 7.58 6.17
C ASN A 52 -4.12 8.27 5.48
N ILE A 53 -3.88 7.89 4.23
CA ILE A 53 -2.90 8.44 3.31
C ILE A 53 -3.57 8.62 1.95
N THR A 54 -2.96 9.42 1.08
CA THR A 54 -3.46 9.58 -0.29
C THR A 54 -3.03 8.40 -1.15
N ILE A 55 -3.83 8.05 -2.16
CA ILE A 55 -3.44 7.03 -3.14
C ILE A 55 -2.12 7.40 -3.83
N ASP A 56 -1.91 8.69 -4.13
CA ASP A 56 -0.67 9.22 -4.70
C ASP A 56 0.57 8.88 -3.85
N THR A 57 0.45 8.97 -2.52
CA THR A 57 1.54 8.59 -1.60
C THR A 57 1.88 7.10 -1.74
N LEU A 58 0.86 6.23 -1.81
CA LEU A 58 1.06 4.80 -1.99
C LEU A 58 1.69 4.48 -3.35
N LEU A 59 1.22 5.14 -4.41
CA LEU A 59 1.73 4.92 -5.77
C LEU A 59 3.18 5.39 -5.92
N LYS A 60 3.58 6.50 -5.29
CA LYS A 60 4.99 6.93 -5.23
C LYS A 60 5.90 5.90 -4.58
N VAL A 61 5.43 5.29 -3.49
CA VAL A 61 6.15 4.21 -2.81
C VAL A 61 6.25 2.98 -3.71
N PHE A 62 5.16 2.58 -4.37
CA PHE A 62 5.17 1.46 -5.30
C PHE A 62 6.06 1.72 -6.51
N GLN A 63 6.13 2.97 -6.99
CA GLN A 63 7.04 3.36 -8.06
C GLN A 63 8.51 3.21 -7.63
N TYR A 64 8.86 3.70 -6.44
CA TYR A 64 10.22 3.60 -5.91
C TYR A 64 10.68 2.15 -5.69
N PHE A 65 9.77 1.26 -5.29
CA PHE A 65 10.07 -0.16 -5.09
C PHE A 65 9.80 -1.04 -6.31
N ASP A 66 9.64 -0.46 -7.51
CA ASP A 66 9.43 -1.18 -8.77
C ASP A 66 8.25 -2.18 -8.73
N CYS A 67 7.20 -1.78 -8.01
CA CYS A 67 5.97 -2.55 -7.78
C CYS A 67 4.75 -1.92 -8.45
N LEU A 68 4.89 -0.69 -8.98
CA LEU A 68 3.80 0.05 -9.62
C LEU A 68 3.25 -0.70 -10.83
N GLU A 69 4.12 -1.27 -11.68
CA GLU A 69 3.69 -1.99 -12.88
C GLU A 69 2.89 -3.26 -12.53
N LYS A 70 3.36 -4.04 -11.55
CA LYS A 70 2.64 -5.23 -11.07
C LYS A 70 1.28 -4.87 -10.48
N PHE A 71 1.21 -3.75 -9.76
CA PHE A 71 -0.06 -3.26 -9.21
C PHE A 71 -1.03 -2.79 -10.30
N ASP A 72 -0.54 -2.10 -11.33
CA ASP A 72 -1.34 -1.70 -12.49
C ASP A 72 -1.84 -2.92 -13.30
N GLN A 73 -1.01 -3.93 -13.48
CA GLN A 73 -1.40 -5.21 -14.11
C GLN A 73 -2.52 -5.90 -13.32
N PHE A 74 -2.41 -5.94 -11.99
CA PHE A 74 -3.49 -6.47 -11.13
C PHE A 74 -4.79 -5.69 -11.33
N ILE A 75 -4.75 -4.35 -11.34
CA ILE A 75 -5.94 -3.52 -11.57
C ILE A 75 -6.55 -3.81 -12.94
N LYS A 76 -5.74 -3.94 -14.00
CA LYS A 76 -6.24 -4.26 -15.35
C LYS A 76 -6.95 -5.61 -15.41
N GLN A 77 -6.36 -6.64 -14.80
CA GLN A 77 -6.98 -7.98 -14.72
C GLN A 77 -8.31 -7.93 -13.98
N GLU A 78 -8.37 -7.17 -12.89
CA GLU A 78 -9.58 -6.95 -12.12
C GLU A 78 -10.67 -6.23 -12.95
N ILE A 79 -10.31 -5.16 -13.66
CA ILE A 79 -11.19 -4.48 -14.62
C ILE A 79 -11.71 -5.44 -15.70
N GLU A 80 -10.93 -6.43 -16.14
CA GLU A 80 -11.37 -7.42 -17.14
C GLU A 80 -12.30 -8.49 -16.53
N ASN A 81 -12.00 -8.96 -15.31
CA ASN A 81 -12.75 -10.01 -14.61
C ASN A 81 -14.21 -9.60 -14.34
N ASN A 82 -14.49 -8.31 -14.10
CA ASN A 82 -15.82 -7.69 -14.00
C ASN A 82 -16.86 -8.38 -13.07
N ASN A 83 -16.47 -9.32 -12.22
CA ASN A 83 -17.39 -10.14 -11.42
C ASN A 83 -17.58 -9.55 -10.01
N TYR A 84 -17.92 -8.27 -9.94
CA TYR A 84 -18.13 -7.57 -8.67
C TYR A 84 -19.59 -7.63 -8.25
N LYS A 85 -19.89 -8.38 -7.20
CA LYS A 85 -21.18 -8.26 -6.50
C LYS A 85 -21.10 -7.08 -5.52
N SER A 86 -22.06 -6.17 -5.63
CA SER A 86 -22.25 -5.14 -4.60
C SER A 86 -22.51 -5.82 -3.26
N LEU A 87 -21.78 -5.39 -2.24
CA LEU A 87 -22.05 -5.76 -0.84
C LEU A 87 -23.12 -4.87 -0.18
N TYR A 88 -23.60 -3.88 -0.95
CA TYR A 88 -24.68 -2.96 -0.60
C TYR A 88 -25.92 -3.25 -1.43
#